data_AF-A0AA39SE48-F1
#
_entry.id   AF-A0AA39SE48-F1
#
_cell.length_a   1.000
_cell.length_b   1.000
_cell.length_c   1.000
_cell.angle_alpha   90.00
_cell.angle_beta   90.00
_cell.angle_gamma   90.00
#
_symmetry.space_group_name_H-M   'P 1'
#
loop_
_entity.id
_entity.type
_entity.pdbx_description
1 polymer ?
#
loop_
_entity_poly.entity_id
_entity_poly.type
_entity_poly.pdbx_seq_one_letter_code
_entity_poly.pdbx_strand_id
1 'polypeptide(L)'
;MKYGKQLRDEVERSIPEWRGAVISYKRLKIQLKSIDSGKRPRKRPRFSIENLLDSGRFDVGFTSLLNNELDKVNTFYIDKEEDYVIRLKELQNRESNLECSTEMLNLQKDILDFHKEMVLLLHYTFLNSTGFIKIVKKHNKRAGVSIQLSFMPRVLEQPFFSTDLLYNLMTECEAMLYRLFLDDEP
;
A
#
# COMPACT_ATOMS: atom_id res chain seq x y z
N MET A 1 -21.08 -6.56 0.03
CA MET A 1 -19.85 -5.76 -0.19
C MET A 1 -18.90 -6.47 -1.15
N LYS A 2 -18.74 -5.92 -2.35
CA LYS A 2 -17.94 -6.44 -3.48
C LYS A 2 -16.45 -6.03 -3.46
N TYR A 3 -16.00 -5.29 -2.43
CA TYR A 3 -14.65 -4.69 -2.39
C TYR A 3 -13.51 -5.68 -2.64
N GLY A 4 -13.55 -6.87 -2.03
CA GLY A 4 -12.48 -7.84 -2.26
C GLY A 4 -12.40 -8.34 -3.71
N LYS A 5 -13.47 -8.24 -4.51
CA LYS A 5 -13.42 -8.49 -5.96
C LYS A 5 -12.85 -7.26 -6.67
N GLN A 6 -13.40 -6.08 -6.38
CA GLN A 6 -12.95 -4.80 -6.94
C GLN A 6 -11.45 -4.56 -6.75
N LEU A 7 -10.90 -4.82 -5.56
CA LEU A 7 -9.47 -4.67 -5.30
C LEU A 7 -8.62 -5.58 -6.19
N ARG A 8 -9.04 -6.84 -6.40
CA ARG A 8 -8.29 -7.75 -7.28
C ARG A 8 -8.37 -7.30 -8.73
N ASP A 9 -9.57 -6.96 -9.18
CA ASP A 9 -9.80 -6.51 -10.55
C ASP A 9 -9.00 -5.22 -10.84
N GLU A 10 -8.93 -4.30 -9.87
CA GLU A 10 -8.16 -3.06 -9.99
C GLU A 10 -6.64 -3.29 -9.99
N VAL A 11 -6.14 -4.18 -9.13
CA VAL A 11 -4.71 -4.56 -9.12
C VAL A 11 -4.29 -5.21 -10.44
N GLU A 12 -5.11 -6.11 -10.98
CA GLU A 12 -4.84 -6.76 -12.27
C GLU A 12 -4.81 -5.74 -13.42
N ARG A 13 -5.65 -4.69 -13.32
CA ARG A 13 -5.76 -3.64 -14.35
C ARG A 13 -4.63 -2.62 -14.29
N SER A 14 -4.17 -2.26 -13.09
CA SER A 14 -3.28 -1.11 -12.88
C SER A 14 -1.83 -1.49 -12.56
N ILE A 15 -1.62 -2.51 -11.72
CA ILE A 15 -0.31 -2.90 -11.19
C ILE A 15 -0.19 -4.43 -11.09
N PRO A 16 -0.30 -5.17 -12.21
CA PRO A 16 -0.33 -6.64 -12.21
C PRO A 16 0.95 -7.25 -11.62
N GLU A 17 2.09 -6.58 -11.81
CA GLU A 17 3.39 -7.01 -11.30
C GLU A 17 3.46 -7.00 -9.78
N TRP A 18 2.72 -6.09 -9.12
CA TRP A 18 2.76 -5.91 -7.66
C TRP A 18 1.63 -6.64 -6.94
N ARG A 19 0.92 -7.54 -7.63
CA ARG A 19 -0.20 -8.29 -7.06
C ARG A 19 0.11 -9.02 -5.76
N GLY A 20 1.35 -9.51 -5.61
CA GLY A 20 1.80 -10.23 -4.42
C GLY A 20 2.09 -9.31 -3.23
N ALA A 21 2.46 -8.07 -3.52
CA ALA A 21 2.80 -7.05 -2.54
C ALA A 21 1.56 -6.35 -1.96
N VAL A 22 0.43 -6.33 -2.67
CA VAL A 22 -0.83 -5.74 -2.17
C VAL A 22 -1.44 -6.58 -1.05
N ILE A 23 -2.15 -5.94 -0.12
CA ILE A 23 -2.86 -6.57 1.00
C ILE A 23 -3.72 -7.77 0.57
N SER A 24 -3.53 -8.91 1.24
CA SER A 24 -4.28 -10.14 1.00
C SER A 24 -5.70 -10.09 1.59
N TYR A 25 -6.55 -9.19 1.08
CA TYR A 25 -7.88 -8.93 1.63
C TYR A 25 -8.77 -10.18 1.72
N LYS A 26 -8.60 -11.14 0.79
CA LYS A 26 -9.31 -12.43 0.81
C LYS A 26 -8.93 -13.27 2.04
N ARG A 27 -7.64 -13.39 2.36
CA ARG A 27 -7.13 -14.17 3.50
C ARG A 27 -7.62 -13.58 4.82
N LEU A 28 -7.48 -12.27 4.99
CA LEU A 28 -7.97 -11.56 6.17
C LEU A 28 -9.49 -11.72 6.35
N LYS A 29 -10.24 -11.65 5.25
CA LYS A 29 -11.70 -11.85 5.29
C LYS A 29 -12.11 -13.28 5.65
N ILE A 30 -11.33 -14.30 5.27
CA ILE A 30 -11.58 -15.69 5.66
C ILE A 30 -11.37 -15.85 7.17
N GLN A 31 -10.28 -15.30 7.71
CA GLN A 31 -10.05 -15.33 9.16
C GLN A 31 -11.19 -14.67 9.95
N LEU A 32 -11.70 -13.54 9.45
CA LEU A 32 -12.88 -12.87 10.03
C LEU A 32 -14.18 -13.69 9.96
N LYS A 33 -14.27 -14.71 9.11
CA LYS A 33 -15.41 -15.64 9.08
C LYS A 33 -15.24 -16.78 10.08
N SER A 34 -14.02 -17.22 10.32
CA SER A 34 -13.75 -18.26 11.33
C SER A 34 -14.21 -17.82 12.73
N ILE A 35 -14.08 -16.53 13.04
CA ILE A 35 -14.62 -15.88 14.25
C ILE A 35 -16.16 -16.00 14.35
N ASP A 36 -16.86 -16.05 13.21
CA ASP A 36 -18.33 -16.09 13.11
C ASP A 36 -18.88 -17.51 13.37
N SER A 37 -18.18 -18.54 12.90
CA SER A 37 -18.57 -19.96 13.08
C SER A 37 -18.61 -20.41 14.56
N GLY A 38 -17.88 -19.73 15.45
CA GLY A 38 -17.95 -19.96 16.90
C GLY A 38 -19.15 -19.30 17.59
N LYS A 39 -19.80 -18.30 16.96
CA LYS A 39 -20.92 -17.54 17.52
C LYS A 39 -22.27 -17.98 16.90
N ARG A 40 -22.63 -19.27 16.97
CA ARG A 40 -24.05 -19.65 16.76
C ARG A 40 -24.89 -19.16 17.96
N PRO A 41 -26.08 -18.58 17.75
CA PRO A 41 -26.93 -18.12 18.84
C PRO A 41 -27.59 -19.34 19.50
N ARG A 42 -26.92 -19.95 20.48
CA ARG A 42 -27.61 -20.84 21.43
C ARG A 42 -28.09 -19.99 22.60
N LYS A 43 -29.40 -20.05 22.81
CA LYS A 43 -30.22 -19.44 23.87
C LYS A 43 -29.41 -19.06 25.13
N ARG A 44 -29.44 -17.76 25.46
CA ARG A 44 -28.93 -17.06 26.65
C ARG A 44 -27.39 -17.03 26.80
N PRO A 45 -26.74 -15.85 26.80
CA PRO A 45 -25.31 -15.78 27.03
C PRO A 45 -25.04 -16.06 28.52
N ARG A 46 -24.48 -17.23 28.82
CA ARG A 46 -23.71 -17.39 30.06
C ARG A 46 -22.39 -16.65 29.85
N PHE A 47 -22.16 -15.60 30.63
CA PHE A 47 -20.86 -14.96 30.77
C PHE A 47 -19.92 -16.00 31.39
N SER A 48 -19.14 -16.71 30.58
CA SER A 48 -18.09 -17.61 31.04
C SER A 48 -16.73 -17.01 30.68
N ILE A 49 -15.76 -17.13 31.60
CA ILE A 49 -14.38 -16.68 31.42
C ILE A 49 -13.75 -17.33 30.18
N GLU A 50 -14.15 -18.56 29.87
CA GLU A 50 -13.73 -19.32 28.70
C GLU A 50 -14.12 -18.65 27.38
N ASN A 51 -15.32 -18.06 27.26
CA ASN A 51 -15.74 -17.31 26.07
C ASN A 51 -14.96 -15.99 25.88
N LEU A 52 -14.51 -15.38 26.98
CA LEU A 52 -13.67 -14.18 26.97
C LEU A 52 -12.23 -14.53 26.52
N LEU A 53 -11.67 -15.62 27.05
CA LEU A 53 -10.36 -16.13 26.66
C LEU A 53 -10.32 -16.56 25.19
N ASP A 54 -11.39 -17.20 24.70
CA ASP A 54 -11.50 -17.65 23.32
C ASP A 54 -11.63 -16.45 22.37
N SER A 55 -12.48 -15.47 22.71
CA SER A 55 -12.59 -14.21 21.96
C SER A 55 -11.26 -13.45 21.90
N GLY A 56 -10.50 -13.42 23.01
CA GLY A 56 -9.16 -12.82 23.06
C GLY A 56 -8.14 -13.54 22.19
N ARG A 57 -8.14 -14.88 22.15
CA ARG A 57 -7.23 -15.66 21.28
C ARG A 57 -7.50 -15.43 19.79
N PHE A 58 -8.77 -15.32 19.39
CA PHE A 58 -9.11 -15.02 17.99
C PHE A 58 -8.75 -13.59 17.57
N ASP A 59 -8.90 -12.64 18.49
CA ASP A 59 -8.51 -11.24 18.29
C ASP A 59 -6.99 -11.09 18.08
N VAL A 60 -6.20 -11.84 18.86
CA VAL A 60 -4.73 -11.93 18.72
C VAL A 60 -4.35 -12.52 17.36
N GLY A 61 -5.02 -13.59 16.92
CA GLY A 61 -4.74 -14.23 15.63
C GLY A 61 -5.06 -13.33 14.41
N PHE A 62 -6.17 -12.59 14.45
CA PHE A 62 -6.49 -11.61 13.41
C PHE A 62 -5.48 -10.45 13.40
N THR A 63 -5.14 -9.92 14.58
CA THR A 63 -4.17 -8.83 14.73
C THR A 63 -2.79 -9.21 14.21
N SER A 64 -2.32 -10.43 14.51
CA SER A 64 -1.04 -10.93 13.98
C SER A 64 -1.04 -11.02 12.45
N LEU A 65 -2.11 -11.57 11.84
CA LEU A 65 -2.21 -11.60 10.38
C LEU A 65 -2.27 -10.21 9.76
N LEU A 66 -2.92 -9.27 10.43
CA LEU A 66 -3.03 -7.90 9.97
C LEU A 66 -1.68 -7.16 10.02
N ASN A 67 -0.90 -7.37 11.09
CA ASN A 67 0.47 -6.86 11.21
C ASN A 67 1.38 -7.47 10.14
N ASN A 68 1.33 -8.78 9.91
CA ASN A 68 2.14 -9.41 8.87
C ASN A 68 1.84 -8.85 7.46
N GLU A 69 0.57 -8.56 7.15
CA GLU A 69 0.22 -7.91 5.88
C GLU A 69 0.66 -6.45 5.85
N LEU A 70 0.71 -5.76 7.00
CA LEU A 70 1.23 -4.40 7.12
C LEU A 70 2.73 -4.36 6.85
N ASP A 71 3.50 -5.23 7.51
CA ASP A 71 4.94 -5.37 7.34
C ASP A 71 5.28 -5.67 5.88
N LYS A 72 4.57 -6.61 5.25
CA LYS A 72 4.74 -6.92 3.83
C LYS A 72 4.54 -5.70 2.93
N VAL A 73 3.51 -4.90 3.18
CA VAL A 73 3.21 -3.70 2.38
C VAL A 73 4.27 -2.62 2.60
N ASN A 74 4.72 -2.45 3.84
CA ASN A 74 5.79 -1.52 4.20
C ASN A 74 7.12 -1.89 3.55
N THR A 75 7.54 -3.14 3.69
CA THR A 75 8.81 -3.62 3.09
C THR A 75 8.81 -3.33 1.59
N PHE A 76 7.75 -3.70 0.88
CA PHE A 76 7.67 -3.41 -0.55
C PHE A 76 7.72 -1.91 -0.88
N TYR A 77 7.02 -1.07 -0.10
CA TYR A 77 7.02 0.37 -0.33
C TYR A 77 8.41 0.98 -0.09
N ILE A 78 9.07 0.62 1.01
CA ILE A 78 10.41 1.12 1.36
C ILE A 78 11.42 0.67 0.31
N ASP A 79 11.44 -0.62 -0.06
CA ASP A 79 12.34 -1.14 -1.09
C ASP A 79 12.18 -0.33 -2.40
N LYS A 80 10.93 -0.01 -2.78
CA LYS A 80 10.66 0.81 -3.97
C LYS A 80 11.09 2.27 -3.83
N GLU A 81 10.87 2.86 -2.67
CA GLU A 81 11.29 4.24 -2.40
C GLU A 81 12.82 4.37 -2.44
N GLU A 82 13.54 3.39 -1.89
CA GLU A 82 15.00 3.31 -1.97
C GLU A 82 15.49 3.16 -3.42
N ASP A 83 14.89 2.23 -4.19
CA ASP A 83 15.17 2.07 -5.63
C ASP A 83 14.99 3.41 -6.37
N TYR A 84 13.94 4.16 -6.05
CA TYR A 84 13.62 5.42 -6.71
C TYR A 84 14.61 6.55 -6.38
N VAL A 85 15.09 6.62 -5.14
CA VAL A 85 16.15 7.57 -4.77
C VAL A 85 17.42 7.30 -5.57
N ILE A 86 17.82 6.03 -5.69
CA ILE A 86 18.99 5.63 -6.48
C ILE A 86 18.76 5.98 -7.96
N ARG A 87 17.59 5.63 -8.49
CA ARG A 87 17.26 5.86 -9.91
C ARG A 87 17.24 7.33 -10.28
N LEU A 88 16.69 8.20 -9.44
CA LEU A 88 16.73 9.64 -9.66
C LEU A 88 18.17 10.14 -9.74
N LYS A 89 19.05 9.65 -8.85
CA LYS A 89 20.45 10.06 -8.86
C LYS A 89 21.17 9.63 -10.14
N GLU A 90 20.89 8.44 -10.66
CA GLU A 90 21.40 7.97 -11.95
C GLU A 90 20.92 8.86 -13.11
N LEU A 91 19.65 9.24 -13.13
CA LEU A 91 19.08 10.10 -14.17
C LEU A 91 19.70 11.51 -14.14
N GLN A 92 19.89 12.10 -12.95
CA GLN A 92 20.57 13.39 -12.79
C GLN A 92 22.03 13.34 -13.27
N ASN A 93 22.74 12.24 -13.00
CA ASN A 93 24.11 12.06 -13.50
C ASN A 93 24.13 11.95 -15.03
N ARG A 94 23.13 11.30 -15.63
CA ARG A 94 23.01 11.23 -17.10
C ARG A 94 22.69 12.58 -17.72
N GLU A 95 21.79 13.36 -17.11
CA GLU A 95 21.49 14.74 -17.53
C GLU A 95 22.77 15.59 -17.58
N SER A 96 23.61 15.48 -16.55
CA SER A 96 24.87 16.25 -16.45
C SER A 96 25.94 15.87 -17.48
N ASN A 97 25.83 14.70 -18.12
CA ASN A 97 26.80 14.17 -19.09
C ASN A 97 26.19 14.05 -20.50
N LEU A 98 25.13 14.79 -20.80
CA LEU A 98 24.49 14.77 -22.13
C LEU A 98 25.39 15.37 -23.20
N GLU A 99 25.64 14.61 -24.29
CA GLU A 99 26.49 15.08 -25.41
C GLU A 99 25.69 15.37 -26.69
N CYS A 100 24.54 14.72 -26.90
CA CYS A 100 23.74 14.94 -28.12
C CYS A 100 22.21 14.83 -27.96
N SER A 101 21.48 15.34 -28.96
CA SER A 101 20.01 15.35 -29.01
C SER A 101 19.37 13.95 -28.96
N THR A 102 19.98 12.92 -29.54
CA THR A 102 19.46 11.54 -29.44
C THR A 102 19.51 11.00 -28.01
N GLU A 103 20.58 11.31 -27.28
CA GLU A 103 20.72 10.93 -25.87
C GLU A 103 19.73 11.69 -24.97
N MET A 104 19.47 12.97 -25.30
CA MET A 104 18.46 13.79 -24.64
C MET A 104 17.06 13.18 -24.79
N LEU A 105 16.65 12.81 -26.00
CA LEU A 105 15.35 12.16 -26.23
C LEU A 105 15.20 10.84 -25.49
N ASN A 106 16.28 10.04 -25.40
CA ASN A 106 16.26 8.80 -24.64
C ASN A 106 16.17 9.07 -23.13
N LEU A 107 16.89 10.07 -22.61
CA LEU A 107 16.80 10.47 -21.22
C LEU A 107 15.39 10.99 -20.86
N GLN A 108 14.78 11.81 -21.71
CA GLN A 108 13.40 12.30 -21.51
C GLN A 108 12.41 11.13 -21.39
N LYS A 109 12.51 10.12 -22.26
CA LYS A 109 11.67 8.91 -22.18
C LYS A 109 11.89 8.16 -20.88
N ASP A 110 13.14 7.96 -20.48
CA ASP A 110 13.46 7.27 -19.23
C ASP A 110 12.92 8.01 -17.99
N ILE A 111 12.97 9.35 -17.98
CA ILE A 111 12.39 10.15 -16.89
C ILE A 111 10.86 10.05 -16.88
N LEU A 112 10.20 10.05 -18.05
CA LEU A 112 8.75 9.89 -18.15
C LEU A 112 8.29 8.50 -17.67
N ASP A 113 8.98 7.44 -18.07
CA ASP A 113 8.70 6.08 -17.61
C ASP A 113 8.92 5.96 -16.10
N PHE A 114 9.98 6.56 -15.57
CA PHE A 114 10.23 6.61 -14.13
C PHE A 114 9.15 7.40 -13.37
N HIS A 115 8.69 8.54 -13.89
CA HIS A 115 7.59 9.30 -13.29
C HIS A 115 6.29 8.48 -13.26
N LYS A 116 5.98 7.78 -14.34
CA LYS A 116 4.84 6.86 -14.41
C LYS A 116 4.95 5.76 -13.35
N GLU A 117 6.13 5.18 -13.12
CA GLU A 117 6.33 4.19 -12.06
C GLU A 117 6.03 4.76 -10.66
N MET A 118 6.46 5.99 -10.38
CA MET A 118 6.13 6.67 -9.11
C MET A 118 4.62 6.89 -8.93
N VAL A 119 3.91 7.23 -10.00
CA VAL A 119 2.43 7.33 -10.00
C VAL A 119 1.78 5.99 -9.68
N LEU A 120 2.33 4.87 -10.19
CA LEU A 120 1.86 3.53 -9.83
C LEU A 120 2.08 3.25 -8.33
N LEU A 121 3.21 3.67 -7.75
CA LEU A 121 3.48 3.52 -6.31
C LEU A 121 2.50 4.32 -5.44
N LEU A 122 2.12 5.53 -5.86
CA LEU A 122 1.03 6.29 -5.22
C LEU A 122 -0.30 5.53 -5.26
N HIS A 123 -0.62 4.92 -6.40
CA HIS A 123 -1.82 4.11 -6.53
C HIS A 123 -1.78 2.87 -5.61
N TYR A 124 -0.61 2.22 -5.51
CA TYR A 124 -0.37 1.13 -4.57
C TYR A 124 -0.65 1.54 -3.12
N THR A 125 -0.14 2.69 -2.68
CA THR A 125 -0.43 3.27 -1.35
C THR A 125 -1.92 3.45 -1.13
N PHE A 126 -2.63 4.03 -2.12
CA PHE A 126 -4.07 4.25 -2.03
C PHE A 126 -4.88 2.95 -1.89
N LEU A 127 -4.58 1.93 -2.69
CA LEU A 127 -5.27 0.64 -2.67
C LEU A 127 -5.07 -0.08 -1.33
N ASN A 128 -3.84 -0.12 -0.82
CA ASN A 128 -3.51 -0.76 0.44
C ASN A 128 -4.17 -0.04 1.62
N SER A 129 -4.07 1.29 1.67
CA SER A 129 -4.70 2.13 2.70
C SER A 129 -6.20 1.88 2.79
N THR A 130 -6.87 1.89 1.63
CA THR A 130 -8.30 1.58 1.54
C THR A 130 -8.60 0.14 1.99
N GLY A 131 -7.72 -0.81 1.67
CA GLY A 131 -7.81 -2.20 2.09
C GLY A 131 -7.76 -2.36 3.61
N PHE A 132 -6.78 -1.76 4.26
CA PHE A 132 -6.61 -1.77 5.72
C PHE A 132 -7.80 -1.11 6.42
N ILE A 133 -8.22 0.08 6.00
CA ILE A 133 -9.37 0.78 6.58
C ILE A 133 -10.63 -0.10 6.48
N LYS A 134 -10.88 -0.72 5.31
CA LYS A 134 -12.08 -1.54 5.10
C LYS A 134 -12.04 -2.85 5.87
N ILE A 135 -10.88 -3.48 6.06
CA ILE A 135 -10.80 -4.73 6.83
C ILE A 135 -10.93 -4.48 8.33
N VAL A 136 -10.34 -3.39 8.85
CA VAL A 136 -10.46 -2.97 10.25
C VAL A 136 -11.90 -2.57 10.58
N LYS A 137 -12.54 -1.75 9.73
CA LYS A 137 -13.97 -1.43 9.89
C LYS A 137 -14.85 -2.68 9.88
N LYS A 138 -14.50 -3.70 9.08
CA LYS A 138 -15.21 -4.98 9.06
C LYS A 138 -15.02 -5.78 10.36
N HIS A 139 -13.80 -5.79 10.91
CA HIS A 139 -13.51 -6.41 12.19
C HIS A 139 -14.35 -5.76 13.30
N ASN A 140 -14.26 -4.43 13.46
CA ASN A 140 -14.95 -3.69 14.54
C ASN A 140 -16.47 -3.91 14.51
N LYS A 141 -17.08 -3.89 13.31
CA LYS A 141 -18.53 -4.16 13.17
C LYS A 141 -18.93 -5.58 13.61
N ARG A 142 -18.02 -6.55 13.58
CA ARG A 142 -18.29 -7.97 13.87
C ARG A 142 -17.89 -8.38 15.29
N ALA A 143 -16.76 -7.88 15.78
CA ALA A 143 -16.25 -8.23 17.10
C ALA A 143 -17.05 -7.54 18.22
N GLY A 144 -17.68 -6.40 17.94
CA GLY A 144 -18.31 -5.56 18.96
C GLY A 144 -17.30 -4.86 19.88
N VAL A 145 -16.01 -5.05 19.62
CA VAL A 145 -14.85 -4.45 20.30
C VAL A 145 -14.09 -3.61 19.28
N SER A 146 -13.76 -2.38 19.64
CA SER A 146 -13.02 -1.45 18.78
C SER A 146 -11.51 -1.73 18.83
N ILE A 147 -10.98 -2.51 17.88
CA ILE A 147 -9.53 -2.52 17.58
C ILE A 147 -9.08 -1.14 17.06
N GLN A 148 -10.02 -0.31 16.63
CA GLN A 148 -9.76 1.00 16.03
C GLN A 148 -8.83 1.91 16.85
N LEU A 149 -8.93 1.84 18.19
CA LEU A 149 -8.17 2.70 19.10
C LEU A 149 -6.68 2.35 19.20
N SER A 150 -6.30 1.09 19.00
CA SER A 150 -4.90 0.65 19.07
C SER A 150 -4.23 0.55 17.70
N PHE A 151 -5.00 0.28 16.64
CA PHE A 151 -4.45 -0.03 15.33
C PHE A 151 -4.45 1.15 14.35
N MET A 152 -5.50 1.99 14.29
CA MET A 152 -5.55 3.07 13.29
C MET A 152 -4.48 4.15 13.48
N PRO A 153 -4.15 4.62 14.71
CA PRO A 153 -3.06 5.58 14.89
C PRO A 153 -1.73 5.02 14.38
N ARG A 154 -1.43 3.74 14.69
CA ARG A 154 -0.20 3.07 14.20
C ARG A 154 -0.16 2.93 12.69
N VAL A 155 -1.29 2.62 12.06
CA VAL A 155 -1.38 2.47 10.60
C VAL A 155 -1.12 3.78 9.88
N LEU A 156 -1.61 4.90 10.41
CA LEU A 156 -1.41 6.22 9.82
C LEU A 156 0.03 6.73 9.91
N GLU A 157 0.82 6.19 10.83
CA GLU A 157 2.25 6.48 10.98
C GLU A 157 3.14 5.56 10.13
N GLN A 158 2.55 4.67 9.32
CA GLN A 158 3.36 3.73 8.54
C GLN A 158 3.99 4.38 7.31
N PRO A 159 5.19 3.95 6.91
CA PRO A 159 5.93 4.52 5.78
C PRO A 159 5.11 4.63 4.49
N PHE A 160 4.31 3.61 4.15
CA PHE A 160 3.49 3.64 2.93
C PHE A 160 2.36 4.69 2.96
N PHE A 161 2.03 5.29 4.10
CA PHE A 161 1.12 6.43 4.20
C PHE A 161 1.83 7.78 4.04
N SER A 162 3.14 7.82 4.23
CA SER A 162 3.96 9.03 4.12
C SER A 162 4.52 9.14 2.71
N THR A 163 3.83 9.85 1.83
CA THR A 163 4.21 9.98 0.41
C THR A 163 5.02 11.25 0.10
N ASP A 164 5.51 11.95 1.12
CA ASP A 164 6.22 13.23 0.95
C ASP A 164 7.51 13.08 0.15
N LEU A 165 8.29 12.02 0.43
CA LEU A 165 9.51 11.73 -0.32
C LEU A 165 9.17 11.42 -1.78
N LEU A 166 8.20 10.55 -2.03
CA LEU A 166 7.74 10.23 -3.37
C LEU A 166 7.29 11.48 -4.15
N TYR A 167 6.58 12.42 -3.50
CA TYR A 167 6.19 13.69 -4.10
C TYR A 167 7.39 14.58 -4.46
N ASN A 168 8.40 14.63 -3.59
CA ASN A 168 9.64 15.36 -3.86
C ASN A 168 10.39 14.76 -5.05
N LEU A 169 10.47 13.43 -5.16
CA LEU A 169 11.10 12.74 -6.30
C LEU A 169 10.37 13.04 -7.62
N MET A 170 9.03 13.02 -7.60
CA MET A 170 8.21 13.38 -8.76
C MET A 170 8.43 14.82 -9.20
N THR A 171 8.47 15.76 -8.24
CA THR A 171 8.72 17.18 -8.51
C THR A 171 10.08 17.41 -9.16
N GLU A 172 11.12 16.71 -8.70
CA GLU A 172 12.45 16.77 -9.31
C GLU A 172 12.45 16.22 -10.75
N CYS A 173 11.74 15.11 -11.01
CA CYS A 173 11.60 14.58 -12.37
C CYS A 173 10.89 15.57 -13.31
N GLU A 174 9.83 16.23 -12.83
CA GLU A 174 9.13 17.27 -13.58
C GLU A 174 10.07 18.45 -13.89
N ALA A 175 10.86 18.89 -12.91
CA ALA A 175 11.86 19.94 -13.10
C ALA A 175 12.94 19.55 -14.13
N MET A 176 13.44 18.31 -14.08
CA MET A 176 14.39 17.78 -15.08
C MET A 176 13.78 17.80 -16.48
N LEU A 177 12.53 17.33 -16.64
CA LEU A 177 11.83 17.37 -17.92
C LEU A 177 11.67 18.81 -18.44
N TYR A 178 11.28 19.75 -17.58
CA TYR A 178 11.18 21.16 -17.98
C TYR A 178 12.50 21.73 -18.52
N ARG A 179 13.64 21.42 -17.87
CA ARG A 179 14.96 21.83 -18.38
C ARG A 179 15.23 21.23 -19.77
N LEU A 180 15.04 19.92 -19.89
CA LEU A 180 15.29 19.18 -21.13
C LEU A 180 14.36 19.56 -22.30
N PHE A 181 13.18 20.14 -22.03
CA PHE A 181 12.26 20.61 -23.07
C PHE A 181 12.46 22.08 -23.45
N LEU A 182 13.01 22.91 -22.56
CA LEU A 182 13.23 24.35 -22.82
C LEU A 182 14.55 24.64 -23.52
N ASP A 183 15.55 23.75 -23.44
CA ASP A 183 16.80 23.88 -24.19
C ASP A 183 16.64 23.67 -25.72
N ASP A 184 15.44 23.29 -26.18
CA ASP A 184 15.08 23.10 -27.60
C ASP A 184 14.35 24.33 -28.21
N GLU A 185 14.12 25.44 -27.47
CA GLU A 185 13.60 26.67 -28.07
C GLU A 185 14.75 27.53 -28.69
N PRO A 186 14.65 27.92 -29.97
CA PRO A 186 15.71 28.60 -30.72
C PRO A 186 15.93 30.08 -30.36
#